data_AF-A0A7S3EP59-F1
#
_entry.id   AF-A0A7S3EP59-F1
#
_cell.length_a   1.000
_cell.length_b   1.000
_cell.length_c   1.000
_cell.angle_alpha   90.00
_cell.angle_beta   90.00
_cell.angle_gamma   90.00
#
_symmetry.space_group_name_H-M   'P 1'
#
loop_
_entity.id
_entity.type
_entity.pdbx_description
1 polymer ?
#
loop_
_entity_poly.entity_id
_entity_poly.type
_entity_poly.pdbx_seq_one_letter_code
_entity_poly.pdbx_strand_id
1 'polypeptide(L)'
;ECLHYVLHERAGSSSRIFPNSPYPWDCDADGLRHDRKDASGDGMKLNDFMEHGYSRAAELKPPHVLGLRLYTTAAFRSLINPLRDSGRTSAHPFPHTIHFINEAVRKLRAVDIKKGGAAECKDLWRGLKDMERELDPEFMRNGGSENAPMSTTTSLKVAVQYSASAAPTIMWLRTRSAMERGADLNYLSAFPAENEVLYPPLTYLRFVREFDMPADENGQLVTYKVIEVVPTI
;
A
#
# COMPACT_ATOMS: atom_id res chain seq x y z
N GLU A 1 -19.04 5.03 6.13
CA GLU A 1 -18.78 5.59 4.79
C GLU A 1 -17.86 4.70 3.95
N CYS A 2 -16.58 4.51 4.27
CA CYS A 2 -15.68 3.70 3.43
C CYS A 2 -16.18 2.27 3.18
N LEU A 3 -16.72 1.61 4.21
CA LEU A 3 -17.33 0.29 4.07
C LEU A 3 -18.57 0.31 3.15
N HIS A 4 -19.38 1.37 3.24
CA HIS A 4 -20.57 1.54 2.39
C HIS A 4 -20.16 1.68 0.92
N TYR A 5 -19.16 2.52 0.65
CA TYR A 5 -18.59 2.69 -0.69
C TYR A 5 -18.15 1.35 -1.28
N VAL A 6 -17.31 0.61 -0.54
CA VAL A 6 -16.75 -0.66 -1.03
C VAL A 6 -17.82 -1.74 -1.23
N LEU A 7 -18.87 -1.78 -0.40
CA LEU A 7 -19.92 -2.80 -0.49
C LEU A 7 -21.00 -2.51 -1.53
N HIS A 8 -21.36 -1.24 -1.71
CA HIS A 8 -22.64 -0.89 -2.34
C HIS A 8 -22.53 0.10 -3.49
N GLU A 9 -21.46 0.88 -3.55
CA GLU A 9 -21.30 1.92 -4.57
C GLU A 9 -20.52 1.41 -5.78
N ARG A 10 -20.58 2.19 -6.87
CA ARG A 10 -19.80 1.92 -8.09
C ARG A 10 -18.46 2.65 -8.01
N ALA A 11 -17.42 2.05 -8.59
CA ALA A 11 -16.14 2.74 -8.80
C ALA A 11 -16.38 4.12 -9.46
N GLY A 12 -15.76 5.17 -8.93
CA GLY A 12 -15.92 6.54 -9.42
C GLY A 12 -17.26 7.24 -9.13
N SER A 13 -18.21 6.63 -8.40
CA SER A 13 -19.48 7.30 -8.06
C SER A 13 -19.35 8.37 -6.98
N SER A 14 -18.27 8.35 -6.20
CA SER A 14 -18.03 9.32 -5.14
C SER A 14 -17.18 10.48 -5.66
N SER A 15 -17.58 11.71 -5.35
CA SER A 15 -16.80 12.93 -5.62
C SER A 15 -15.82 13.27 -4.49
N ARG A 16 -15.67 12.39 -3.49
CA ARG A 16 -14.86 12.69 -2.30
C ARG A 16 -13.36 12.66 -2.61
N ILE A 17 -12.66 13.71 -2.19
CA ILE A 17 -11.21 13.85 -2.32
C ILE A 17 -10.56 13.65 -0.94
N PHE A 18 -9.34 13.09 -0.93
CA PHE A 18 -8.57 12.81 0.28
C PHE A 18 -7.26 13.60 0.28
N PRO A 19 -6.71 13.97 1.45
CA PRO A 19 -5.53 14.84 1.51
C PRO A 19 -4.30 14.38 0.70
N ASN A 20 -4.12 13.06 0.56
CA ASN A 20 -2.96 12.48 -0.12
C ASN A 20 -3.29 11.91 -1.51
N SER A 21 -4.55 11.98 -1.95
CA SER A 21 -4.96 11.57 -3.30
C SER A 21 -5.55 12.77 -4.04
N PRO A 22 -4.96 13.20 -5.16
CA PRO A 22 -5.51 14.32 -5.94
C PRO A 22 -6.83 13.98 -6.64
N TYR A 23 -7.23 12.71 -6.64
CA TYR A 23 -8.42 12.22 -7.34
C TYR A 23 -9.39 11.50 -6.38
N PRO A 24 -10.71 11.49 -6.71
CA PRO A 24 -11.68 10.66 -6.01
C PRO A 24 -11.40 9.16 -6.13
N TRP A 25 -12.15 8.35 -5.39
CA TRP A 25 -12.02 6.90 -5.44
C TRP A 25 -12.18 6.34 -6.87
N ASP A 26 -11.24 5.49 -7.27
CA ASP A 26 -11.13 4.83 -8.57
C ASP A 26 -10.96 5.77 -9.79
N CYS A 27 -10.66 7.05 -9.54
CA CYS A 27 -10.46 8.05 -10.56
C CYS A 27 -8.98 8.41 -10.76
N ASP A 28 -8.69 9.04 -11.89
CA ASP A 28 -7.44 9.75 -12.19
C ASP A 28 -7.73 11.14 -12.79
N ALA A 29 -6.75 11.73 -13.49
CA ALA A 29 -6.87 13.04 -14.13
C ALA A 29 -8.03 13.11 -15.14
N ASP A 30 -8.40 11.98 -15.75
CA ASP A 30 -9.41 11.88 -16.80
C ASP A 30 -10.78 11.41 -16.25
N GLY A 31 -10.93 11.34 -14.93
CA GLY A 31 -12.13 10.87 -14.25
C GLY A 31 -12.09 9.38 -13.92
N LEU A 32 -13.21 8.67 -14.06
CA LEU A 32 -13.26 7.22 -13.79
C LEU A 32 -12.30 6.48 -14.71
N ARG A 33 -11.34 5.77 -14.11
CA ARG A 33 -10.33 5.02 -14.86
C ARG A 33 -10.94 3.96 -15.75
N HIS A 34 -10.33 3.75 -16.91
CA HIS A 34 -10.76 2.75 -17.86
C HIS A 34 -10.76 1.33 -17.27
N ASP A 35 -9.76 0.97 -16.46
CA ASP A 35 -9.65 -0.33 -15.78
C ASP A 35 -10.59 -0.47 -14.57
N ARG A 36 -11.46 0.51 -14.32
CA ARG A 36 -12.49 0.52 -13.29
C ARG A 36 -13.90 0.53 -13.87
N LYS A 37 -14.02 0.32 -15.18
CA LYS A 37 -15.29 0.18 -15.89
C LYS A 37 -15.66 -1.29 -16.09
N ASP A 38 -16.92 -1.61 -15.89
CA ASP A 38 -17.52 -2.89 -16.25
C ASP A 38 -17.75 -2.98 -17.77
N ALA A 39 -18.27 -4.11 -18.24
CA ALA A 39 -18.50 -4.36 -19.67
C ALA A 39 -19.52 -3.38 -20.31
N SER A 40 -20.35 -2.70 -19.51
CA SER A 40 -21.31 -1.70 -19.98
C SER A 40 -20.72 -0.29 -20.02
N GLY A 41 -19.49 -0.12 -19.51
CA GLY A 41 -18.83 1.18 -19.38
C GLY A 41 -19.14 1.91 -18.07
N ASP A 42 -19.96 1.31 -17.19
CA ASP A 42 -20.26 1.84 -15.86
C ASP A 42 -19.13 1.52 -14.87
N GLY A 43 -19.04 2.23 -13.74
CA GLY A 43 -18.10 1.89 -12.68
C GLY A 43 -18.34 0.49 -12.09
N MET A 44 -17.26 -0.27 -11.90
CA MET A 44 -17.26 -1.61 -11.30
C MET A 44 -17.88 -1.60 -9.89
N LYS A 45 -18.66 -2.63 -9.57
CA LYS A 45 -19.12 -2.96 -8.22
C LYS A 45 -18.18 -3.98 -7.59
N LEU A 46 -18.36 -4.23 -6.29
CA LEU A 46 -17.57 -5.21 -5.54
C LEU A 46 -17.51 -6.59 -6.23
N ASN A 47 -18.63 -7.05 -6.80
CA ASN A 47 -18.70 -8.36 -7.46
C ASN A 47 -17.79 -8.43 -8.70
N ASP A 48 -17.64 -7.32 -9.44
CA ASP A 48 -16.73 -7.26 -10.59
C ASP A 48 -15.25 -7.40 -10.15
N PHE A 49 -14.89 -6.84 -8.99
CA PHE A 49 -13.55 -7.06 -8.40
C PHE A 49 -13.35 -8.50 -7.93
N MET A 50 -14.40 -9.18 -7.44
CA MET A 50 -14.34 -10.61 -7.08
C MET A 50 -14.16 -11.49 -8.32
N GLU A 51 -14.79 -11.12 -9.42
CA GLU A 51 -14.68 -11.80 -10.71
C GLU A 51 -13.43 -11.38 -11.50
N HIS A 52 -12.63 -10.43 -11.02
CA HIS A 52 -11.44 -10.00 -11.74
C HIS A 52 -10.44 -11.16 -11.95
N GLY A 53 -9.72 -11.13 -13.07
CA GLY A 53 -8.79 -12.20 -13.44
C GLY A 53 -7.73 -12.52 -12.37
N TYR A 54 -7.24 -11.49 -11.68
CA TYR A 54 -6.32 -11.67 -10.54
C TYR A 54 -6.99 -12.32 -9.32
N SER A 55 -8.23 -11.91 -8.99
CA SER A 55 -9.00 -12.50 -7.89
C SER A 55 -9.26 -13.98 -8.14
N ARG A 56 -9.64 -14.36 -9.37
CA ARG A 56 -9.81 -15.77 -9.76
C ARG A 56 -8.50 -16.54 -9.71
N ALA A 57 -7.43 -16.00 -10.28
CA ALA A 57 -6.12 -16.66 -10.28
C ALA A 57 -5.54 -16.89 -8.89
N ALA A 58 -5.81 -15.98 -7.94
CA ALA A 58 -5.37 -16.08 -6.55
C ALA A 58 -6.37 -16.84 -5.66
N GLU A 59 -7.50 -17.28 -6.22
CA GLU A 59 -8.61 -17.90 -5.49
C GLU A 59 -9.02 -17.03 -4.28
N LEU A 60 -9.23 -15.74 -4.53
CA LEU A 60 -9.68 -14.80 -3.51
C LEU A 60 -11.15 -15.05 -3.21
N LYS A 61 -11.47 -15.10 -1.91
CA LYS A 61 -12.85 -15.17 -1.41
C LYS A 61 -13.41 -13.74 -1.27
N PRO A 62 -14.74 -13.57 -1.19
CA PRO A 62 -15.38 -12.29 -0.90
C PRO A 62 -14.71 -11.44 0.22
N PRO A 63 -14.36 -12.00 1.41
CA PRO A 63 -13.70 -11.22 2.45
C PRO A 63 -12.27 -10.77 2.11
N HIS A 64 -11.54 -11.46 1.21
CA HIS A 64 -10.22 -11.02 0.75
C HIS A 64 -10.32 -9.73 -0.05
N VAL A 65 -11.22 -9.74 -1.04
CA VAL A 65 -11.45 -8.61 -1.95
C VAL A 65 -11.97 -7.41 -1.17
N LEU A 66 -12.98 -7.63 -0.32
CA LEU A 66 -13.51 -6.60 0.58
C LEU A 66 -12.43 -6.04 1.50
N GLY A 67 -11.65 -6.91 2.15
CA GLY A 67 -10.60 -6.52 3.11
C GLY A 67 -9.52 -5.67 2.46
N LEU A 68 -8.98 -6.09 1.31
CA LEU A 68 -7.94 -5.34 0.59
C LEU A 68 -8.47 -4.01 0.05
N ARG A 69 -9.65 -4.00 -0.57
CA ARG A 69 -10.23 -2.76 -1.09
C ARG A 69 -10.54 -1.77 0.03
N LEU A 70 -11.11 -2.24 1.15
CA LEU A 70 -11.34 -1.42 2.35
C LEU A 70 -10.03 -0.90 2.95
N TYR A 71 -8.98 -1.72 2.98
CA TYR A 71 -7.65 -1.32 3.45
C TYR A 71 -7.08 -0.13 2.68
N THR A 72 -7.35 0.00 1.37
CA THR A 72 -6.87 1.15 0.60
C THR A 72 -7.66 2.44 0.83
N THR A 73 -8.74 2.43 1.62
CA THR A 73 -9.52 3.63 1.95
C THR A 73 -9.06 4.26 3.26
N ALA A 74 -9.67 5.38 3.67
CA ALA A 74 -9.42 5.98 4.99
C ALA A 74 -9.70 5.03 6.18
N ALA A 75 -10.40 3.90 5.97
CA ALA A 75 -10.61 2.88 6.99
C ALA A 75 -9.32 2.17 7.43
N PHE A 76 -8.22 2.27 6.66
CA PHE A 76 -6.93 1.67 7.02
C PHE A 76 -6.49 2.05 8.44
N ARG A 77 -6.74 3.28 8.89
CA ARG A 77 -6.35 3.73 10.25
C ARG A 77 -6.97 2.86 11.34
N SER A 78 -8.24 2.49 11.18
CA SER A 78 -8.95 1.62 12.13
C SER A 78 -8.49 0.16 12.07
N LEU A 79 -7.91 -0.27 10.95
CA LEU A 79 -7.37 -1.62 10.76
C LEU A 79 -5.92 -1.72 11.25
N ILE A 80 -5.12 -0.67 11.09
CA ILE A 80 -3.66 -0.74 11.22
C ILE A 80 -3.16 -0.16 12.53
N ASN A 81 -3.76 0.92 13.02
CA ASN A 81 -3.32 1.54 14.27
C ASN A 81 -3.35 0.56 15.46
N PRO A 82 -4.37 -0.31 15.63
CA PRO A 82 -4.37 -1.25 16.75
C PRO A 82 -3.28 -2.35 16.66
N LEU A 83 -2.69 -2.59 15.49
CA LEU A 83 -1.53 -3.51 15.34
C LEU A 83 -0.19 -2.82 15.68
N ARG A 84 -0.15 -1.49 15.62
CA ARG A 84 1.05 -0.69 15.93
C ARG A 84 1.08 -0.15 17.35
N ASP A 85 -0.03 -0.23 18.08
CA ASP A 85 -0.12 0.16 19.48
C ASP A 85 0.51 -0.93 20.37
N SER A 86 1.75 -0.70 20.80
CA SER A 86 2.50 -1.63 21.67
C SER A 86 2.00 -1.63 23.12
N GLY A 87 1.28 -0.60 23.56
CA GLY A 87 0.66 -0.51 24.90
C GLY A 87 -0.68 -1.23 25.00
N ARG A 88 -1.12 -1.85 23.90
CA ARG A 88 -2.44 -2.39 23.74
C ARG A 88 -2.65 -3.71 24.49
N THR A 89 -3.70 -3.76 25.32
CA THR A 89 -4.01 -4.97 26.12
C THR A 89 -5.26 -5.73 25.69
N SER A 90 -6.20 -5.13 24.96
CA SER A 90 -7.41 -5.83 24.50
C SER A 90 -7.23 -6.49 23.12
N ALA A 91 -8.19 -7.33 22.71
CA ALA A 91 -8.13 -8.05 21.43
C ALA A 91 -8.46 -7.15 20.24
N HIS A 92 -7.67 -7.21 19.15
CA HIS A 92 -7.85 -6.39 17.94
C HIS A 92 -9.33 -6.29 17.52
N PRO A 93 -9.88 -5.11 17.19
CA PRO A 93 -11.31 -4.93 16.92
C PRO A 93 -11.80 -5.65 15.64
N PHE A 94 -10.91 -5.86 14.67
CA PHE A 94 -11.22 -6.49 13.38
C PHE A 94 -10.28 -7.66 13.05
N PRO A 95 -10.16 -8.69 13.91
CA PRO A 95 -9.11 -9.70 13.79
C PRO A 95 -9.29 -10.55 12.53
N HIS A 96 -10.54 -10.88 12.18
CA HIS A 96 -10.84 -11.62 10.95
C HIS A 96 -10.51 -10.81 9.69
N THR A 97 -10.78 -9.50 9.66
CA THR A 97 -10.44 -8.65 8.52
C THR A 97 -8.93 -8.61 8.30
N ILE A 98 -8.14 -8.47 9.36
CA ILE A 98 -6.67 -8.52 9.27
C ILE A 98 -6.18 -9.89 8.81
N HIS A 99 -6.77 -10.97 9.32
CA HIS A 99 -6.45 -12.33 8.88
C HIS A 99 -6.68 -12.49 7.36
N PHE A 100 -7.83 -12.04 6.87
CA PHE A 100 -8.15 -12.10 5.44
C PHE A 100 -7.28 -11.19 4.57
N ILE A 101 -6.87 -10.01 5.05
CA ILE A 101 -5.91 -9.16 4.36
C ILE A 101 -4.56 -9.89 4.23
N ASN A 102 -4.07 -10.48 5.32
CA ASN A 102 -2.82 -11.23 5.31
C ASN A 102 -2.87 -12.44 4.37
N GLU A 103 -3.96 -13.23 4.42
CA GLU A 103 -4.17 -14.37 3.51
C GLU A 103 -4.19 -13.91 2.04
N ALA A 104 -4.91 -12.83 1.75
CA ALA A 104 -5.04 -12.28 0.40
C ALA A 104 -3.71 -11.79 -0.17
N VAL A 105 -2.90 -11.06 0.62
CA VAL A 105 -1.56 -10.61 0.21
C VAL A 105 -0.69 -11.80 -0.18
N ARG A 106 -0.69 -12.88 0.62
CA ARG A 106 0.09 -14.09 0.33
C ARG A 106 -0.39 -14.78 -0.96
N LYS A 107 -1.70 -14.86 -1.17
CA LYS A 107 -2.29 -15.44 -2.38
C LYS A 107 -1.96 -14.65 -3.64
N LEU A 108 -2.06 -13.32 -3.59
CA LEU A 108 -1.72 -12.44 -4.72
C LEU A 108 -0.23 -12.54 -5.08
N ARG A 109 0.67 -12.50 -4.09
CA ARG A 109 2.11 -12.70 -4.31
C ARG A 109 2.42 -14.01 -5.04
N ALA A 110 1.75 -15.10 -4.65
CA ALA A 110 1.95 -16.40 -5.29
C ALA A 110 1.55 -16.39 -6.78
N VAL A 111 0.53 -15.61 -7.15
CA VAL A 111 0.14 -15.43 -8.56
C VAL A 111 1.20 -14.64 -9.34
N ASP A 112 1.70 -13.55 -8.77
CA ASP A 112 2.72 -12.71 -9.42
C ASP A 112 4.03 -13.47 -9.68
N ILE A 113 4.45 -14.29 -8.71
CA ILE A 113 5.62 -15.18 -8.86
C ILE A 113 5.40 -16.20 -9.99
N LYS A 114 4.22 -16.85 -10.02
CA LYS A 114 3.88 -17.85 -11.05
C LYS A 114 3.80 -17.27 -12.47
N LYS A 115 3.45 -16.00 -12.60
CA LYS A 115 3.37 -15.30 -13.91
C LYS A 115 4.72 -14.83 -14.46
N GLY A 116 5.84 -15.21 -13.85
CA GLY A 116 7.18 -14.93 -14.36
C GLY A 116 7.83 -13.66 -13.82
N GLY A 117 7.21 -12.96 -12.85
CA GLY A 117 7.80 -11.80 -12.16
C GLY A 117 8.96 -12.15 -11.22
N ALA A 118 9.34 -13.42 -11.14
CA ALA A 118 10.30 -13.95 -10.16
C ALA A 118 11.64 -13.18 -10.16
N ALA A 119 12.22 -12.90 -11.32
CA ALA A 119 13.53 -12.23 -11.42
C ALA A 119 13.47 -10.69 -11.48
N GLU A 120 12.27 -10.10 -11.44
CA GLU A 120 12.12 -8.66 -11.65
C GLU A 120 12.54 -7.87 -10.40
N CYS A 121 13.58 -7.07 -10.53
CA CYS A 121 13.95 -6.08 -9.52
C CYS A 121 13.00 -4.89 -9.59
N LYS A 122 12.49 -4.42 -8.45
CA LYS A 122 11.73 -3.16 -8.36
C LYS A 122 12.16 -2.34 -7.16
N ASP A 123 12.23 -1.04 -7.39
CA ASP A 123 12.30 -0.05 -6.32
C ASP A 123 10.88 0.26 -5.84
N LEU A 124 10.68 0.11 -4.53
CA LEU A 124 9.45 0.49 -3.85
C LEU A 124 9.77 1.56 -2.82
N TRP A 125 8.84 2.48 -2.65
CA TRP A 125 9.03 3.68 -1.86
C TRP A 125 7.92 3.79 -0.81
N ARG A 126 8.23 4.37 0.33
CA ARG A 126 7.24 4.72 1.35
C ARG A 126 7.61 6.07 1.97
N GLY A 127 6.63 6.98 2.00
CA GLY A 127 6.75 8.24 2.73
C GLY A 127 6.45 8.04 4.20
N LEU A 128 7.32 8.57 5.06
CA LEU A 128 7.15 8.61 6.51
C LEU A 128 7.12 10.08 6.95
N LYS A 129 6.21 10.39 7.87
CA LYS A 129 6.03 11.75 8.42
C LYS A 129 6.63 11.84 9.80
N ASP A 130 7.22 13.00 10.10
CA ASP A 130 7.63 13.39 11.44
C ASP A 130 8.50 12.33 12.15
N MET A 131 9.40 11.70 11.40
CA MET A 131 10.39 10.79 11.97
C MET A 131 11.38 11.58 12.84
N GLU A 132 11.92 10.93 13.87
CA GLU A 132 13.01 11.50 14.65
C GLU A 132 14.19 11.86 13.73
N ARG A 133 14.92 12.93 14.09
CA ARG A 133 16.03 13.44 13.27
C ARG A 133 17.13 12.40 13.07
N GLU A 134 17.38 11.62 14.12
CA GLU A 134 18.32 10.51 14.11
C GLU A 134 17.52 9.20 14.13
N LEU A 135 17.98 8.22 13.36
CA LEU A 135 17.38 6.89 13.40
C LEU A 135 17.76 6.17 14.66
N ASP A 136 16.84 5.34 15.14
CA ASP A 136 17.09 4.44 16.26
C ASP A 136 18.33 3.57 15.96
N PRO A 137 19.40 3.68 16.78
CA PRO A 137 20.60 2.87 16.62
C PRO A 137 20.34 1.37 16.70
N GLU A 138 19.30 0.94 17.42
CA GLU A 138 18.90 -0.46 17.46
C GLU A 138 18.36 -0.93 16.11
N PHE A 139 17.46 -0.16 15.49
CA PHE A 139 16.98 -0.43 14.14
C PHE A 139 18.12 -0.46 13.11
N MET A 140 19.07 0.49 13.19
CA MET A 140 20.21 0.51 12.26
C MET A 140 21.10 -0.73 12.38
N ARG A 141 21.28 -1.28 13.60
CA ARG A 141 22.10 -2.48 13.82
C ARG A 141 21.34 -3.78 13.52
N ASN A 142 20.09 -3.85 13.94
CA ASN A 142 19.34 -5.11 14.05
C ASN A 142 18.10 -5.16 13.15
N GLY A 143 17.82 -4.12 12.37
CA GLY A 143 16.56 -4.00 11.64
C GLY A 143 15.36 -3.92 12.58
N GLY A 144 14.17 -4.15 12.03
CA GLY A 144 12.93 -4.15 12.81
C GLY A 144 11.77 -4.76 12.03
N SER A 145 10.76 -5.23 12.75
CA SER A 145 9.55 -5.80 12.15
C SER A 145 8.40 -4.81 12.19
N GLU A 146 7.77 -4.58 11.05
CA GLU A 146 6.54 -3.81 10.96
C GLU A 146 5.35 -4.73 11.29
N ASN A 147 4.70 -4.47 12.43
CA ASN A 147 3.66 -5.34 12.98
C ASN A 147 2.38 -5.35 12.14
N ALA A 148 2.13 -4.31 11.36
CA ALA A 148 0.94 -4.18 10.54
C ALA A 148 1.24 -4.42 9.05
N PRO A 149 0.22 -4.61 8.20
CA PRO A 149 0.40 -4.48 6.76
C PRO A 149 1.08 -3.14 6.41
N MET A 150 2.03 -3.18 5.48
CA MET A 150 2.87 -2.03 5.14
C MET A 150 2.73 -1.67 3.67
N SER A 151 2.01 -0.57 3.41
CA SER A 151 1.91 0.02 2.07
C SER A 151 3.23 0.60 1.58
N THR A 152 3.57 0.30 0.34
CA THR A 152 4.64 0.94 -0.43
C THR A 152 4.08 1.31 -1.80
N THR A 153 4.82 2.08 -2.59
CA THR A 153 4.43 2.49 -3.94
C THR A 153 5.59 2.33 -4.90
N THR A 154 5.32 2.02 -6.17
CA THR A 154 6.34 2.08 -7.23
C THR A 154 6.64 3.53 -7.68
N SER A 155 5.89 4.52 -7.19
CA SER A 155 6.03 5.93 -7.55
C SER A 155 6.71 6.73 -6.44
N LEU A 156 7.94 7.18 -6.68
CA LEU A 156 8.66 8.07 -5.75
C LEU A 156 7.85 9.36 -5.47
N LYS A 157 7.16 9.90 -6.49
CA LYS A 157 6.29 11.08 -6.34
C LYS A 157 5.20 10.86 -5.29
N VAL A 158 4.57 9.69 -5.28
CA VAL A 158 3.54 9.35 -4.28
C VAL A 158 4.18 9.25 -2.90
N ALA A 159 5.34 8.58 -2.77
CA ALA A 159 6.04 8.51 -1.48
C ALA A 159 6.43 9.91 -0.94
N VAL A 160 6.88 10.82 -1.80
CA VAL A 160 7.16 12.21 -1.44
C VAL A 160 5.91 12.91 -0.90
N GLN A 161 4.77 12.81 -1.59
CA GLN A 161 3.49 13.36 -1.12
C GLN A 161 3.10 12.80 0.26
N TYR A 162 3.27 11.49 0.47
CA TYR A 162 2.98 10.85 1.76
C TYR A 162 3.99 11.21 2.86
N SER A 163 5.20 11.67 2.54
CA SER A 163 6.20 12.12 3.51
C SER A 163 6.02 13.57 3.98
N ALA A 164 5.18 14.36 3.28
CA ALA A 164 5.01 15.79 3.50
C ALA A 164 4.68 16.10 4.98
N SER A 165 5.67 16.69 5.67
CA SER A 165 5.72 16.96 7.10
C SER A 165 6.91 17.86 7.44
N ALA A 166 7.14 18.18 8.71
CA ALA A 166 8.29 19.01 9.13
C ALA A 166 9.62 18.23 9.06
N ALA A 167 9.57 16.90 9.12
CA ALA A 167 10.72 16.01 9.01
C ALA A 167 10.40 14.84 8.04
N PRO A 168 10.39 15.10 6.72
CA PRO A 168 10.05 14.09 5.72
C PRO A 168 11.16 13.04 5.61
N THR A 169 10.76 11.77 5.61
CA THR A 169 11.68 10.65 5.39
C THR A 169 11.11 9.73 4.30
N ILE A 170 11.97 9.31 3.38
CA ILE A 170 11.63 8.33 2.35
C ILE A 170 12.30 7.02 2.69
N MET A 171 11.51 5.96 2.86
CA MET A 171 12.03 4.60 2.92
C MET A 171 12.06 4.01 1.51
N TRP A 172 13.22 3.48 1.14
CA TRP A 172 13.47 2.84 -0.14
C TRP A 172 13.70 1.33 0.07
N LEU A 173 12.84 0.53 -0.55
CA LEU A 173 12.93 -0.92 -0.56
C LEU A 173 13.35 -1.38 -1.95
N ARG A 174 14.58 -1.87 -2.08
CA ARG A 174 15.08 -2.46 -3.32
C ARG A 174 14.85 -3.96 -3.30
N THR A 175 13.84 -4.41 -4.04
CA THR A 175 13.55 -5.84 -4.19
C THR A 175 14.38 -6.44 -5.32
N ARG A 176 14.99 -7.60 -5.07
CA ARG A 176 15.80 -8.34 -6.06
C ARG A 176 15.00 -9.35 -6.87
N SER A 177 13.81 -9.68 -6.39
CA SER A 177 12.93 -10.69 -6.95
C SER A 177 11.50 -10.47 -6.48
N ALA A 178 10.52 -11.12 -7.12
CA ALA A 178 9.14 -11.14 -6.60
C ALA A 178 9.02 -11.86 -5.25
N MET A 179 9.99 -12.67 -4.85
CA MET A 179 9.97 -13.35 -3.54
C MET A 179 10.05 -12.35 -2.38
N GLU A 180 10.77 -11.25 -2.58
CA GLU A 180 10.94 -10.18 -1.58
C GLU A 180 9.83 -9.11 -1.67
N ARG A 181 8.95 -9.19 -2.67
CA ARG A 181 7.97 -8.15 -2.98
C ARG A 181 6.62 -8.42 -2.31
N GLY A 182 5.97 -7.35 -1.86
CA GLY A 182 4.55 -7.37 -1.47
C GLY A 182 3.61 -7.66 -2.64
N ALA A 183 2.31 -7.70 -2.37
CA ALA A 183 1.27 -7.88 -3.38
C ALA A 183 0.94 -6.56 -4.08
N ASP A 184 0.84 -6.57 -5.40
CA ASP A 184 0.30 -5.44 -6.17
C ASP A 184 -1.20 -5.30 -5.87
N LEU A 185 -1.61 -4.13 -5.37
CA LEU A 185 -3.00 -3.83 -5.04
C LEU A 185 -3.70 -2.99 -6.10
N ASN A 186 -3.05 -2.61 -7.20
CA ASN A 186 -3.55 -1.62 -8.14
C ASN A 186 -5.02 -1.89 -8.50
N TYR A 187 -5.35 -3.12 -8.95
CA TYR A 187 -6.69 -3.49 -9.39
C TYR A 187 -7.75 -3.49 -8.26
N LEU A 188 -7.35 -3.66 -7.01
CA LEU A 188 -8.26 -3.67 -5.85
C LEU A 188 -8.37 -2.30 -5.19
N SER A 189 -7.34 -1.46 -5.34
CA SER A 189 -7.24 -0.19 -4.64
C SER A 189 -8.34 0.76 -5.07
N ALA A 190 -8.88 1.49 -4.08
CA ALA A 190 -9.72 2.66 -4.31
C ALA A 190 -8.89 3.89 -4.75
N PHE A 191 -7.56 3.84 -4.68
CA PHE A 191 -6.64 4.86 -5.20
C PHE A 191 -5.59 4.24 -6.14
N PRO A 192 -6.02 3.67 -7.27
CA PRO A 192 -5.12 2.90 -8.13
C PRO A 192 -3.99 3.70 -8.78
N ALA A 193 -4.10 5.03 -8.86
CA ALA A 193 -3.02 5.90 -9.30
C ALA A 193 -1.82 5.90 -8.33
N GLU A 194 -2.00 5.47 -7.07
CA GLU A 194 -0.93 5.37 -6.09
C GLU A 194 0.02 4.19 -6.32
N ASN A 195 -0.33 3.25 -7.22
CA ASN A 195 0.47 2.06 -7.55
C ASN A 195 0.97 1.31 -6.30
N GLU A 196 0.04 1.04 -5.41
CA GLU A 196 0.32 0.46 -4.11
C GLU A 196 0.78 -0.99 -4.20
N VAL A 197 1.86 -1.31 -3.48
CA VAL A 197 2.35 -2.66 -3.22
C VAL A 197 2.31 -2.89 -1.71
N LEU A 198 1.52 -3.87 -1.27
CA LEU A 198 1.26 -4.14 0.14
C LEU A 198 2.08 -5.32 0.66
N TYR A 199 2.86 -5.06 1.69
CA TYR A 199 3.56 -6.08 2.46
C TYR A 199 2.67 -6.65 3.58
N PRO A 200 2.78 -7.95 3.88
CA PRO A 200 2.03 -8.57 4.98
C PRO A 200 2.49 -8.06 6.35
N PRO A 201 1.68 -8.25 7.41
CA PRO A 201 2.12 -8.05 8.79
C PRO A 201 3.41 -8.82 9.11
N LEU A 202 4.19 -8.29 10.05
CA LEU A 202 5.48 -8.86 10.51
C LEU A 202 6.55 -8.91 9.41
N THR A 203 6.47 -8.01 8.43
CA THR A 203 7.57 -7.83 7.47
C THR A 203 8.78 -7.28 8.19
N TYR A 204 9.89 -8.02 8.12
CA TYR A 204 11.16 -7.58 8.69
C TYR A 204 11.90 -6.67 7.71
N LEU A 205 12.45 -5.57 8.21
CA LEU A 205 13.17 -4.56 7.45
C LEU A 205 14.59 -4.49 7.98
N ARG A 206 15.55 -4.88 7.13
CA ARG A 206 16.97 -4.74 7.45
C ARG A 206 17.48 -3.41 6.92
N PHE A 207 18.00 -2.57 7.81
CA PHE A 207 18.69 -1.34 7.43
C PHE A 207 19.91 -1.64 6.53
N VAL A 208 20.12 -0.77 5.54
CA VAL A 208 21.30 -0.81 4.66
C VAL A 208 22.14 0.45 4.85
N ARG A 209 21.52 1.62 4.67
CA ARG A 209 22.17 2.92 4.80
C ARG A 209 21.15 4.05 4.88
N GLU A 210 21.60 5.19 5.38
CA GLU A 210 20.93 6.48 5.31
C GLU A 210 21.74 7.40 4.40
N PHE A 211 21.07 8.22 3.58
CA PHE A 211 21.70 9.26 2.79
C PHE A 211 20.71 10.37 2.43
N ASP A 212 21.25 11.54 2.10
CA ASP A 212 20.47 12.67 1.60
C ASP A 212 20.28 12.57 0.08
N MET A 213 19.04 12.71 -0.39
CA MET A 213 18.69 12.73 -1.80
C MET A 213 18.19 14.11 -2.20
N PRO A 214 18.97 14.89 -2.97
CA PRO A 214 18.50 16.13 -3.54
C PRO A 214 17.45 15.85 -4.62
N ALA A 215 16.41 16.68 -4.65
CA ALA A 215 15.35 16.67 -5.64
C ALA A 215 14.99 18.11 -6.01
N ASP A 216 14.67 18.33 -7.28
CA ASP A 216 14.11 19.60 -7.74
C ASP A 216 12.58 19.53 -7.66
N GLU A 217 12.00 20.31 -6.76
CA GLU A 217 10.57 20.51 -6.68
C GLU A 217 10.20 21.90 -7.22
N ASN A 218 9.79 21.96 -8.49
CA ASN A 218 9.34 23.19 -9.16
C ASN A 218 10.37 24.33 -9.16
N GLY A 219 11.66 24.02 -9.36
CA GLY A 219 12.76 24.97 -9.37
C GLY A 219 13.38 25.22 -7.99
N GLN A 220 12.91 24.54 -6.95
CA GLN A 220 13.47 24.60 -5.62
C GLN A 220 14.19 23.30 -5.28
N LEU A 221 15.47 23.39 -4.91
CA LEU A 221 16.22 22.26 -4.41
C LEU A 221 15.71 21.87 -3.01
N VAL A 222 15.14 20.68 -2.91
CA VAL A 222 14.68 20.05 -1.67
C VAL A 222 15.55 18.82 -1.42
N THR A 223 15.94 18.59 -0.16
CA THR A 223 16.70 17.40 0.23
C THR A 223 15.82 16.48 1.05
N TYR A 224 15.69 15.22 0.62
CA TYR A 224 15.00 14.18 1.36
C TYR A 224 16.00 13.30 2.09
N LYS A 225 15.76 13.03 3.37
CA LYS A 225 16.42 11.92 4.06
C LYS A 225 15.88 10.61 3.49
N VAL A 226 16.76 9.77 2.97
CA VAL A 226 16.41 8.46 2.41
C VAL A 226 17.03 7.35 3.26
N ILE A 227 16.22 6.35 3.56
CA ILE A 227 16.63 5.15 4.29
C ILE A 227 16.45 3.96 3.37
N GLU A 228 17.55 3.34 2.97
CA GLU A 228 17.52 2.11 2.19
C GLU A 228 17.37 0.91 3.14
N VAL A 229 16.38 0.07 2.86
CA VAL A 229 16.11 -1.17 3.60
C VAL A 229 15.91 -2.34 2.65
N VAL A 230 16.15 -3.55 3.15
CA VAL A 230 15.80 -4.80 2.46
C VAL A 230 14.69 -5.51 3.24
N PRO A 231 13.53 -5.75 2.61
CA PRO A 231 12.44 -6.47 3.26
C PRO A 231 12.69 -7.98 3.29
N THR A 232 12.13 -8.66 4.29
CA THR A 232 12.06 -10.12 4.40
C THR A 232 10.66 -10.51 4.87
N ILE A 233 10.03 -11.44 4.15
CA ILE A 233 8.61 -11.82 4.25
C ILE A 233 8.37 -13.31 4.08
#